data_AF-A0A174TYV0-F1
#
_entry.id   AF-A0A174TYV0-F1
#
_cell.length_a   1.000
_cell.length_b   1.000
_cell.length_c   1.000
_cell.angle_alpha   90.00
_cell.angle_beta   90.00
_cell.angle_gamma   90.00
#
_symmetry.space_group_name_H-M   'P 1'
#
loop_
_entity.id
_entity.type
_entity.pdbx_description
1 polymer ?
#
loop_
_entity_poly.entity_id
_entity_poly.type
_entity_poly.pdbx_seq_one_letter_code
_entity_poly.pdbx_strand_id
1 'polypeptide(L)'
;MSRPVFSFRPNLKNPEHEKAWQLLMEIPAGQRNQYLVDVILEQEERETLKRLIQEAVREELKCGDVERTPAQEKEEIPGQMLDFLFQMEQE
;
A
#
# COMPACT_ATOMS: atom_id res chain seq x y z
N MET A 1 35.96 -11.96 25.94
CA MET A 1 35.52 -11.55 24.58
C MET A 1 35.30 -10.05 24.59
N SER A 2 36.00 -9.28 23.76
CA SER A 2 35.74 -7.84 23.61
C SER A 2 34.47 -7.64 22.80
N ARG A 3 33.59 -6.72 23.21
CA ARG A 3 32.38 -6.39 22.44
C ARG A 3 32.78 -5.54 21.23
N PRO A 4 32.34 -5.88 20.01
CA PRO A 4 32.59 -5.03 18.85
C PRO A 4 31.94 -3.67 19.06
N VAL A 5 32.68 -2.61 18.74
CA VAL A 5 32.19 -1.22 18.83
C VAL A 5 31.93 -0.72 17.42
N PHE A 6 30.68 -0.37 17.14
CA PHE A 6 30.30 0.33 15.93
C PHE A 6 30.18 1.82 16.23
N SER A 7 30.79 2.67 15.40
CA SER A 7 30.71 4.13 15.52
C SER A 7 30.16 4.73 14.23
N PHE A 8 29.04 5.44 14.32
CA PHE A 8 28.55 6.23 13.21
C PHE A 8 29.47 7.45 12.98
N ARG A 9 30.05 7.57 11.78
CA ARG A 9 30.88 8.71 11.38
C ARG A 9 30.26 9.37 10.15
N PRO A 10 29.44 10.42 10.31
CA PRO A 10 28.74 11.03 9.19
C PRO A 10 29.71 11.73 8.23
N ASN A 11 29.46 11.59 6.94
CA ASN A 11 30.07 12.42 5.91
C ASN A 11 29.09 13.53 5.56
N LEU A 12 29.34 14.77 5.99
CA LEU A 12 28.42 15.89 5.78
C LEU A 12 28.32 16.35 4.32
N LYS A 13 29.12 15.78 3.41
CA LYS A 13 28.91 15.96 1.97
C LYS A 13 27.81 15.04 1.42
N ASN A 14 27.44 13.99 2.15
CA ASN A 14 26.33 13.11 1.81
C ASN A 14 25.06 13.63 2.52
N PRO A 15 24.01 14.02 1.79
CA PRO A 15 22.79 14.58 2.37
C PRO A 15 22.06 13.60 3.30
N GLU A 16 22.16 12.29 3.05
CA GLU A 16 21.55 11.28 3.92
C GLU A 16 22.26 11.16 5.26
N HIS A 17 23.60 11.21 5.26
CA HIS A 17 24.38 11.20 6.48
C HIS A 17 24.19 12.49 7.28
N GLU A 18 24.09 13.63 6.59
CA GLU A 18 23.78 14.92 7.21
C GLU A 18 22.40 14.87 7.89
N LYS A 19 21.37 14.42 7.17
CA LYS A 19 20.02 14.30 7.72
C LYS A 19 19.98 13.33 8.92
N ALA A 20 20.61 12.16 8.80
CA ALA A 20 20.68 11.20 9.89
C ALA A 20 21.44 11.78 11.11
N TRP A 21 22.48 12.57 10.88
CA TRP A 21 23.23 13.25 11.92
C TRP A 21 22.39 14.31 12.64
N GLN A 22 21.65 15.14 11.90
CA GLN A 22 20.76 16.14 12.46
C GLN A 22 19.70 15.49 13.37
N LEU A 23 19.04 14.44 12.90
CA LEU A 23 18.06 13.68 13.69
C LEU A 23 18.68 13.11 14.99
N LEU A 24 19.88 12.53 14.91
CA LEU A 24 20.57 12.01 16.10
C LEU A 24 21.00 13.10 17.10
N MET A 25 21.18 14.34 16.65
CA MET A 25 21.49 15.47 17.52
C MET A 25 20.27 15.99 18.28
N GLU A 26 19.07 15.82 17.74
CA GLU A 26 17.82 16.16 18.44
C GLU A 26 17.52 15.20 19.59
N ILE A 27 18.05 13.97 19.53
CA ILE A 27 17.87 12.97 20.59
C ILE A 27 18.67 13.33 21.84
N PRO A 28 18.04 13.31 23.04
CA PRO A 28 18.71 13.56 24.30
C PRO A 28 19.96 12.69 24.51
N ALA A 29 20.99 13.27 25.15
CA ALA A 29 22.19 12.55 25.49
C ALA A 29 21.86 11.33 26.38
N GLY A 30 22.43 10.16 26.03
CA GLY A 30 22.14 8.90 26.71
C GLY A 30 21.01 8.07 26.07
N GLN A 31 20.16 8.65 25.23
CA GLN A 31 19.06 7.94 24.57
C GLN A 31 19.37 7.49 23.13
N ARG A 32 20.45 8.00 22.54
CA ARG A 32 20.81 7.74 21.13
C ARG A 32 20.96 6.26 20.79
N ASN A 33 21.52 5.44 21.69
CA ASN A 33 21.64 4.01 21.45
C ASN A 33 20.29 3.31 21.42
N GLN A 34 19.38 3.69 22.34
CA GLN A 34 18.03 3.14 22.35
C GLN A 34 17.27 3.55 21.09
N TYR A 35 17.35 4.83 20.72
CA TYR A 35 16.78 5.33 19.47
C TYR A 35 17.27 4.57 18.24
N LEU A 36 18.57 4.26 18.16
CA LEU A 36 19.12 3.44 17.06
C LEU A 36 18.55 2.02 17.06
N VAL A 37 18.36 1.40 18.23
CA VAL A 37 17.71 0.08 18.33
C VAL A 37 16.27 0.15 17.83
N ASP A 38 15.51 1.14 18.29
CA ASP A 38 14.10 1.30 17.93
C ASP A 38 13.94 1.52 16.43
N VAL A 39 14.73 2.42 15.83
CA VAL A 39 14.69 2.70 14.38
C VAL A 39 15.04 1.47 13.53
N ILE A 40 15.97 0.62 13.97
CA ILE A 40 16.32 -0.61 13.26
C ILE A 40 15.13 -1.58 13.26
N LEU A 41 14.48 -1.76 14.42
CA LEU A 41 13.32 -2.63 14.54
C LEU A 41 12.13 -2.08 13.76
N GLU A 42 11.84 -0.78 13.89
CA GLU A 42 10.77 -0.11 13.13
C GLU A 42 10.99 -0.22 11.61
N GLN A 43 12.23 -0.15 11.13
CA GLN A 43 12.54 -0.32 9.72
C GLN A 43 12.20 -1.74 9.23
N GLU A 44 12.46 -2.78 10.03
CA GLU A 44 12.10 -4.17 9.70
C GLU A 44 10.58 -4.38 9.74
N GLU A 45 9.91 -3.86 10.77
CA GLU A 45 8.45 -3.92 10.92
C GLU A 45 7.75 -3.21 9.76
N ARG A 46 8.22 -2.02 9.37
CA ARG A 46 7.64 -1.25 8.26
C ARG A 46 7.75 -1.99 6.92
N GLU A 47 8.89 -2.62 6.63
CA GLU A 47 9.03 -3.42 5.41
C GLU A 47 8.16 -4.68 5.43
N THR A 48 7.93 -5.24 6.61
CA THR A 48 7.02 -6.38 6.79
C THR A 48 5.57 -5.96 6.56
N LEU A 49 5.14 -4.86 7.19
CA LEU A 49 3.78 -4.32 7.02
C LEU A 49 3.51 -3.94 5.57
N LYS A 50 4.47 -3.29 4.88
CA LYS A 50 4.34 -2.95 3.46
C LYS A 50 4.10 -4.19 2.60
N ARG A 51 4.80 -5.29 2.86
CA ARG A 51 4.60 -6.57 2.14
C ARG A 51 3.21 -7.13 2.39
N LEU A 52 2.78 -7.20 3.65
CA LEU A 52 1.44 -7.68 4.01
C LEU A 52 0.33 -6.86 3.35
N ILE A 53 0.45 -5.53 3.33
CA ILE A 53 -0.52 -4.66 2.66
C ILE A 53 -0.54 -4.94 1.15
N GLN A 54 0.62 -5.08 0.50
CA GLN A 54 0.69 -5.39 -0.93
C GLN A 54 0.08 -6.76 -1.26
N GLU A 55 0.25 -7.75 -0.39
CA GLU A 55 -0.36 -9.07 -0.51
C GLU A 55 -1.87 -9.00 -0.37
N ALA A 56 -2.36 -8.36 0.71
CA ALA A 56 -3.80 -8.17 0.93
C ALA A 56 -4.47 -7.44 -0.23
N VAL A 57 -3.91 -6.31 -0.70
CA VAL A 57 -4.45 -5.58 -1.86
C VAL A 57 -4.45 -6.43 -3.12
N ARG A 58 -3.43 -7.26 -3.34
CA ARG A 58 -3.37 -8.16 -4.49
C ARG A 58 -4.44 -9.25 -4.40
N GLU A 59 -4.69 -9.82 -3.23
CA GLU A 59 -5.71 -10.84 -3.02
C GLU A 59 -7.12 -10.27 -3.24
N GLU A 60 -7.41 -9.09 -2.69
CA GLU A 60 -8.68 -8.39 -2.90
C GLU A 60 -8.93 -8.10 -4.39
N LEU A 61 -7.92 -7.62 -5.12
CA LEU A 61 -8.05 -7.37 -6.56
C LEU A 61 -8.26 -8.65 -7.38
N LYS A 62 -7.73 -9.80 -6.93
CA LYS A 62 -7.99 -11.10 -7.58
C LYS A 62 -9.40 -11.62 -7.29
N CYS A 63 -9.89 -11.42 -6.07
CA CYS A 63 -11.25 -11.83 -5.68
C CYS A 63 -12.32 -10.95 -6.36
N GLY A 64 -12.05 -9.64 -6.48
CA GLY A 64 -12.97 -8.69 -7.11
C GLY A 64 -13.23 -8.89 -8.61
N ASP A 65 -12.42 -9.70 -9.31
CA ASP A 65 -12.66 -10.04 -10.72
C ASP A 65 -13.70 -11.20 -10.87
N VAL A 66 -14.01 -11.91 -9.78
CA VAL A 66 -15.02 -12.99 -9.76
C VAL A 66 -16.45 -12.42 -9.69
N GLU A 67 -16.62 -11.16 -9.27
CA GLU A 67 -17.92 -10.46 -9.28
C GLU A 67 -18.16 -9.61 -10.53
N ARG A 68 -17.39 -9.81 -11.60
CA ARG A 68 -17.92 -9.49 -12.92
C ARG A 68 -18.96 -10.56 -13.27
N THR A 69 -20.15 -10.41 -12.71
CA THR A 69 -21.36 -10.94 -13.33
C THR A 69 -21.22 -10.71 -14.83
N PRO A 70 -21.31 -11.74 -15.69
CA PRO A 70 -21.27 -11.51 -17.13
C PRO A 70 -22.32 -10.44 -17.38
N ALA A 71 -21.87 -9.32 -17.95
CA ALA A 71 -22.69 -8.14 -18.19
C ALA A 71 -24.05 -8.65 -18.64
N GLN A 72 -25.06 -8.42 -17.78
CA GLN A 72 -26.45 -8.82 -17.98
C GLN A 72 -26.70 -8.71 -19.48
N GLU A 73 -26.87 -9.85 -20.16
CA GLU A 73 -27.28 -9.86 -21.55
C GLU A 73 -28.47 -8.90 -21.59
N LYS A 74 -28.31 -7.77 -22.30
CA LYS A 74 -29.34 -6.74 -22.36
C LYS A 74 -30.64 -7.49 -22.58
N GLU A 75 -31.59 -7.40 -21.64
CA GLU A 75 -32.93 -7.92 -21.85
C GLU A 75 -33.47 -7.18 -23.06
N GLU A 76 -33.27 -7.76 -24.24
CA GLU A 76 -33.80 -7.25 -25.48
C GLU A 76 -35.31 -7.40 -25.36
N ILE A 77 -36.01 -6.27 -25.45
CA ILE A 77 -37.47 -6.23 -25.41
C ILE A 77 -37.98 -7.25 -26.43
N PRO A 78 -38.71 -8.31 -26.01
CA PRO A 78 -39.19 -9.33 -26.92
C PRO A 78 -40.00 -8.68 -28.04
N GLY A 79 -39.77 -9.10 -29.30
CA GLY A 79 -40.41 -8.49 -30.48
C GLY A 79 -41.94 -8.40 -30.39
N GLN A 80 -42.56 -9.33 -29.66
CA GLN A 80 -44.00 -9.34 -29.37
C GLN A 80 -44.49 -8.07 -28.65
N MET A 81 -43.66 -7.48 -27.78
CA MET A 81 -43.99 -6.21 -27.11
C MET A 81 -43.85 -5.02 -28.05
N LEU A 82 -42.95 -5.08 -29.03
CA LEU A 82 -42.83 -4.05 -30.06
C LEU A 82 -44.03 -4.09 -31.01
N ASP A 83 -44.49 -5.28 -31.37
CA ASP A 83 -45.69 -5.47 -32.21
C ASP A 83 -46.94 -4.85 -31.56
N PHE A 84 -47.10 -5.00 -30.24
CA PHE A 84 -48.19 -4.37 -29.50
C PHE A 84 -48.16 -2.83 -29.59
N LEU A 85 -46.97 -2.22 -29.49
CA LEU A 85 -46.81 -0.76 -29.59
C LEU A 85 -47.13 -0.25 -31.00
N PHE A 86 -46.69 -0.96 -32.04
CA PHE A 86 -47.03 -0.63 -33.43
C PHE A 86 -48.53 -0.72 -33.70
N GLN A 87 -49.22 -1.64 -33.03
CA GLN A 87 -50.65 -1.81 -33.20
C GLN A 87 -51.45 -0.65 -32.58
N MET A 88 -50.99 -0.11 -31.46
CA MET A 88 -51.58 1.05 -30.78
C MET A 88 -51.33 2.37 -31.54
N GLU A 89 -50.25 2.49 -32.32
CA GLU A 89 -49.94 3.69 -33.09
C GLU A 89 -50.80 3.82 -34.37
N GLN A 90 -51.42 2.72 -34.81
CA GLN A 90 -52.26 2.67 -36.02
C GLN A 90 -53.77 2.75 -35.75
N GLU A 91 -54.18 3.03 -34.50
CA GLU A 91 -55.55 3.43 -34.13
C GLU A 91 -55.70 4.96 -34.04
#